data_AF-A0A367ZSS1-F1
#
_entry.id   AF-A0A367ZSS1-F1
#
_cell.length_a   1.000
_cell.length_b   1.000
_cell.length_c   1.000
_cell.angle_alpha   90.00
_cell.angle_beta   90.00
_cell.angle_gamma   90.00
#
_symmetry.space_group_name_H-M   'P 1'
#
loop_
_entity.id
_entity.type
_entity.pdbx_description
1 polymer ?
#
loop_
_entity_poly.entity_id
_entity_poly.type
_entity_poly.pdbx_seq_one_letter_code
_entity_poly.pdbx_strand_id
1 'polypeptide(L)'
;MAQAPINNPILALSKEHRFILEQMAGVEAVLKQPDAEAMAAHLRSIESAFMPFVEKHFRFEEEVLFPAALEAMPVGPTIRVILQLTREHGEFLRWARDLFAWARSSRRFEGLEGAVRRQDIKAGIDLIRQHSHLEVTDLFPRISGNPRCCQMIEAVLARGVTGF
;
A
#
# COMPACT_ATOMS: atom_id res chain seq x y z
N MET A 1 -6.12 -13.25 -35.47
CA MET A 1 -6.81 -13.18 -34.17
C MET A 1 -5.97 -12.28 -33.27
N ALA A 2 -6.47 -11.10 -32.92
CA ALA A 2 -5.77 -10.23 -31.98
C ALA A 2 -5.83 -10.89 -30.60
N GLN A 3 -4.67 -11.17 -29.99
CA GLN A 3 -4.61 -11.51 -28.57
C GLN A 3 -5.12 -10.28 -27.81
N ALA A 4 -6.26 -10.43 -27.12
CA ALA A 4 -6.68 -9.43 -26.16
C ALA A 4 -5.51 -9.23 -25.16
N PRO A 5 -5.12 -7.98 -24.84
CA PRO A 5 -4.10 -7.76 -23.85
C PRO A 5 -4.55 -8.47 -22.58
N ILE A 6 -3.69 -9.34 -22.04
CA ILE A 6 -3.89 -9.96 -20.73
C ILE A 6 -3.77 -8.83 -19.71
N ASN A 7 -4.86 -8.09 -19.52
CA ASN A 7 -5.05 -7.14 -18.44
C ASN A 7 -5.21 -7.96 -17.17
N ASN A 8 -4.10 -8.49 -16.65
CA ASN A 8 -4.09 -9.19 -15.37
C ASN A 8 -4.00 -8.12 -14.26
N PRO A 9 -5.10 -7.82 -13.55
CA PRO A 9 -5.12 -6.79 -12.52
C PRO A 9 -4.17 -7.13 -11.36
N ILE A 10 -3.94 -8.41 -11.07
CA ILE A 10 -3.00 -8.85 -10.04
C ILE A 10 -1.56 -8.50 -10.42
N LEU A 11 -1.20 -8.64 -11.70
CA LEU A 11 0.12 -8.25 -12.18
C LEU A 11 0.32 -6.73 -12.11
N ALA A 12 -0.75 -5.95 -12.35
CA ALA A 12 -0.71 -4.50 -12.18
C ALA A 12 -0.49 -4.13 -10.70
N LEU A 13 -1.23 -4.74 -9.77
CA LEU A 13 -1.06 -4.53 -8.33
C LEU A 13 0.35 -4.87 -7.85
N SER A 14 0.93 -5.99 -8.30
CA SER A 14 2.33 -6.32 -7.98
C SER A 14 3.33 -5.24 -8.43
N LYS A 15 3.04 -4.51 -9.52
CA LYS A 15 3.85 -3.36 -9.95
C LYS A 15 3.58 -2.12 -9.10
N GLU A 16 2.35 -1.93 -8.63
CA GLU A 16 2.00 -0.85 -7.71
C GLU A 16 2.74 -0.98 -6.37
N HIS A 17 2.90 -2.18 -5.82
CA HIS A 17 3.75 -2.41 -4.63
C HIS A 17 5.20 -1.98 -4.84
N ARG A 18 5.74 -2.14 -6.05
CA ARG A 18 7.09 -1.63 -6.34
C ARG A 18 7.16 -0.13 -6.14
N PHE A 19 6.19 0.60 -6.66
CA PHE A 19 6.10 2.05 -6.47
C PHE A 19 5.95 2.40 -4.97
N ILE A 20 5.10 1.70 -4.23
CA ILE A 20 4.93 1.91 -2.77
C ILE A 20 6.27 1.75 -2.05
N LEU A 21 6.99 0.66 -2.33
CA LEU A 21 8.29 0.36 -1.71
C LEU A 21 9.38 1.36 -2.12
N GLU A 22 9.36 1.85 -3.36
CA GLU A 22 10.24 2.92 -3.82
C GLU A 22 9.99 4.24 -3.06
N GLN A 23 8.72 4.60 -2.83
CA GLN A 23 8.39 5.78 -2.02
C GLN A 23 8.87 5.62 -0.57
N MET A 24 8.73 4.43 0.02
CA MET A 24 9.23 4.16 1.37
C MET A 24 10.76 4.19 1.47
N ALA A 25 11.47 3.74 0.44
CA ALA A 25 12.91 3.91 0.35
C ALA A 25 13.29 5.41 0.26
N GLY A 26 12.49 6.20 -0.47
CA GLY A 26 12.59 7.67 -0.48
C GLY A 26 12.44 8.26 0.93
N VAL A 27 11.39 7.90 1.66
CA VAL A 27 11.18 8.33 3.05
C VAL A 27 12.40 7.95 3.92
N GLU A 28 12.89 6.71 3.84
CA GLU A 28 14.06 6.25 4.61
C GLU A 28 15.33 7.05 4.28
N ALA A 29 15.55 7.37 3.01
CA ALA A 29 16.69 8.18 2.58
C ALA A 29 16.61 9.60 3.14
N VAL A 30 15.41 10.17 3.20
CA VAL A 30 15.18 11.51 3.74
C VAL A 30 15.50 11.57 5.24
N LEU A 31 15.22 10.53 6.02
CA LEU A 31 15.52 10.52 7.47
C LEU A 31 17.01 10.58 7.80
N LYS A 32 17.88 10.33 6.82
CA LYS A 32 19.34 10.40 6.96
C LYS A 32 19.86 11.82 6.74
N GLN A 33 19.02 12.74 6.26
CA GLN A 33 19.40 14.13 6.04
C GLN A 33 19.56 14.88 7.38
N PRO A 34 20.63 15.68 7.54
CA PRO A 34 20.86 16.46 8.76
C PRO A 34 19.97 17.70 8.86
N ASP A 35 19.53 18.24 7.71
CA ASP A 35 18.69 19.43 7.64
C ASP A 35 17.20 19.08 7.71
N ALA A 36 16.54 19.60 8.75
CA ALA A 36 15.12 19.40 8.99
C ALA A 36 14.24 20.05 7.92
N GLU A 37 14.66 21.18 7.33
CA GLU A 37 13.88 21.89 6.33
C GLU A 37 13.92 21.16 4.99
N ALA A 38 15.10 20.73 4.53
CA ALA A 38 15.25 19.86 3.37
C ALA A 38 14.47 18.55 3.52
N MET A 39 14.51 17.92 4.70
CA MET A 39 13.73 16.72 4.97
C MET A 39 12.22 16.97 4.86
N ALA A 40 11.72 18.03 5.49
CA ALA A 40 10.32 18.38 5.44
C ALA A 40 9.85 18.67 4.01
N ALA A 41 10.66 19.37 3.22
CA ALA A 41 10.38 19.62 1.80
C ALA A 41 10.28 18.33 0.98
N HIS A 42 11.19 17.39 1.19
CA HIS A 42 11.19 16.12 0.47
C HIS A 42 9.99 15.25 0.85
N LEU A 43 9.64 15.17 2.14
CA LEU A 43 8.44 14.43 2.60
C LEU A 43 7.15 15.00 1.99
N ARG A 44 7.03 16.33 1.89
CA ARG A 44 5.89 16.98 1.20
C ARG A 44 5.85 16.64 -0.29
N SER A 45 7.00 16.53 -0.93
CA SER A 45 7.09 16.11 -2.34
C SER A 45 6.55 14.68 -2.52
N ILE A 46 6.95 13.76 -1.63
CA ILE A 46 6.46 12.37 -1.64
C ILE A 46 4.95 12.33 -1.43
N GLU A 47 4.43 13.06 -0.42
CA GLU A 47 3.01 13.07 -0.06
C GLU A 47 2.09 13.31 -1.27
N SER A 48 2.39 14.33 -2.07
CA SER A 48 1.51 14.85 -3.11
C SER A 48 1.08 13.79 -4.14
N ALA A 49 1.98 12.87 -4.50
CA ALA A 49 1.71 11.78 -5.42
C ALA A 49 1.38 10.48 -4.67
N PHE A 50 2.04 10.22 -3.54
CA PHE A 50 1.95 8.95 -2.84
C PHE A 50 0.61 8.74 -2.13
N MET A 51 0.08 9.75 -1.43
CA MET A 51 -1.14 9.57 -0.63
C MET A 51 -2.37 9.26 -1.50
N PRO A 52 -2.67 10.01 -2.58
CA PRO A 52 -3.79 9.66 -3.46
C PRO A 52 -3.62 8.29 -4.11
N PHE A 53 -2.37 7.93 -4.44
CA PHE A 53 -2.05 6.64 -5.05
C PHE A 53 -2.34 5.48 -4.09
N VAL A 54 -1.79 5.52 -2.87
CA VAL A 54 -1.93 4.40 -1.93
C VAL A 54 -3.37 4.26 -1.42
N GLU A 55 -4.10 5.37 -1.29
CA GLU A 55 -5.54 5.32 -0.96
C GLU A 55 -6.36 4.69 -2.08
N LYS A 56 -6.03 4.96 -3.35
CA LYS A 56 -6.68 4.29 -4.50
C LYS A 56 -6.36 2.80 -4.55
N HIS A 57 -5.09 2.45 -4.29
CA HIS A 57 -4.61 1.07 -4.26
C HIS A 57 -5.36 0.23 -3.20
N PHE A 58 -5.32 0.65 -1.93
CA PHE A 58 -6.01 -0.06 -0.85
C PHE A 58 -7.53 -0.13 -1.06
N ARG A 59 -8.13 0.93 -1.62
CA ARG A 59 -9.56 0.90 -1.96
C ARG A 59 -9.88 -0.17 -2.99
N PHE A 60 -9.04 -0.32 -4.01
CA PHE A 60 -9.24 -1.40 -4.98
C PHE A 60 -9.24 -2.77 -4.32
N GLU A 61 -8.26 -2.97 -3.44
CA GLU A 61 -8.10 -4.24 -2.78
C GLU A 61 -9.32 -4.54 -1.91
N GLU A 62 -9.77 -3.57 -1.12
CA GLU A 62 -10.92 -3.72 -0.24
C GLU A 62 -12.27 -3.80 -0.96
N GLU A 63 -12.46 -3.10 -2.09
CA GLU A 63 -13.74 -3.05 -2.80
C GLU A 63 -13.87 -4.12 -3.89
N VAL A 64 -12.75 -4.65 -4.40
CA VAL A 64 -12.75 -5.59 -5.52
C VAL A 64 -12.00 -6.87 -5.20
N LEU A 65 -10.74 -6.75 -4.79
CA LEU A 65 -9.85 -7.90 -4.69
C LEU A 65 -10.23 -8.84 -3.55
N PHE A 66 -10.34 -8.29 -2.34
CA PHE A 66 -10.63 -9.02 -1.12
C PHE A 66 -12.05 -9.60 -1.13
N PRO A 67 -13.12 -8.89 -1.57
CA PRO A 67 -14.43 -9.50 -1.71
C PRO A 67 -14.45 -10.69 -2.67
N ALA A 68 -13.78 -10.60 -3.82
CA ALA A 68 -13.67 -11.71 -4.76
C ALA A 68 -12.95 -12.92 -4.13
N ALA A 69 -11.85 -12.67 -3.42
CA ALA A 69 -11.12 -13.71 -2.71
C ALA A 69 -11.95 -14.36 -1.59
N LEU A 70 -12.70 -13.57 -0.81
CA LEU A 70 -13.56 -14.08 0.26
C LEU A 70 -14.72 -14.93 -0.28
N GLU A 71 -15.33 -14.54 -1.40
CA GLU A 71 -16.44 -15.31 -1.97
C GLU A 71 -15.96 -16.61 -2.63
N ALA A 72 -14.85 -16.56 -3.36
CA ALA A 72 -14.34 -17.71 -4.10
C ALA A 72 -13.48 -18.66 -3.24
N MET A 73 -12.87 -18.15 -2.16
CA MET A 73 -12.01 -18.91 -1.24
C MET A 73 -12.30 -18.58 0.24
N PRO A 74 -13.51 -18.90 0.76
CA PRO A 74 -13.93 -18.58 2.13
C PRO A 74 -13.28 -19.51 3.18
N VAL A 75 -11.97 -19.72 3.10
CA VAL A 75 -11.23 -20.57 4.04
C VAL A 75 -10.58 -19.72 5.13
N GLY A 76 -10.53 -20.27 6.35
CA GLY A 76 -10.02 -19.57 7.53
C GLY A 76 -8.67 -18.85 7.33
N PRO A 77 -7.66 -19.46 6.66
CA PRO A 77 -6.41 -18.77 6.34
C PRO A 77 -6.59 -17.51 5.49
N THR A 78 -7.37 -17.57 4.40
CA THR A 78 -7.63 -16.43 3.51
C THR A 78 -8.35 -15.31 4.25
N ILE A 79 -9.38 -15.66 5.04
CA ILE A 79 -10.14 -14.70 5.85
C ILE A 79 -9.20 -13.98 6.84
N ARG A 80 -8.32 -14.72 7.53
CA ARG A 80 -7.37 -14.12 8.48
C ARG A 80 -6.38 -13.17 7.80
N VAL A 81 -5.83 -13.56 6.65
CA VAL A 81 -4.91 -12.71 5.89
C VAL A 81 -5.62 -11.43 5.46
N ILE A 82 -6.81 -11.51 4.88
CA ILE A 82 -7.57 -10.33 4.44
C ILE A 82 -7.90 -9.41 5.62
N LEU A 83 -8.38 -9.95 6.74
CA LEU A 83 -8.66 -9.14 7.94
C LEU A 83 -7.41 -8.45 8.50
N GLN A 84 -6.26 -9.13 8.44
CA GLN A 84 -4.98 -8.54 8.82
C GLN A 84 -4.61 -7.39 7.88
N LEU A 85 -4.63 -7.62 6.55
CA LEU A 85 -4.26 -6.63 5.55
C LEU A 85 -5.15 -5.38 5.62
N THR A 86 -6.48 -5.54 5.72
CA THR A 86 -7.41 -4.41 5.90
C THR A 86 -7.12 -3.61 7.17
N ARG A 87 -6.75 -4.27 8.28
CA ARG A 87 -6.32 -3.56 9.50
C ARG A 87 -5.04 -2.76 9.25
N GLU A 88 -4.07 -3.38 8.59
CA GLU A 88 -2.77 -2.78 8.27
C GLU A 88 -2.91 -1.58 7.31
N HIS A 89 -3.87 -1.58 6.37
CA HIS A 89 -4.20 -0.41 5.56
C HIS A 89 -4.57 0.79 6.43
N GLY A 90 -5.48 0.59 7.39
CA GLY A 90 -5.91 1.64 8.31
C GLY A 90 -4.78 2.14 9.22
N GLU A 91 -3.93 1.24 9.68
CA GLU A 91 -2.73 1.58 10.47
C GLU A 91 -1.72 2.39 9.66
N PHE A 92 -1.42 1.95 8.43
CA PHE A 92 -0.49 2.62 7.53
C PHE A 92 -0.99 3.99 7.10
N LEU A 93 -2.25 4.12 6.67
CA LEU A 93 -2.82 5.40 6.25
C LEU A 93 -2.82 6.42 7.39
N ARG A 94 -3.10 6.00 8.62
CA ARG A 94 -3.00 6.88 9.80
C ARG A 94 -1.55 7.31 10.02
N TRP A 95 -0.62 6.37 10.05
CA TRP A 95 0.81 6.66 10.20
C TRP A 95 1.33 7.61 9.13
N ALA A 96 0.99 7.38 7.86
CA ALA A 96 1.45 8.20 6.73
C ALA A 96 0.90 9.63 6.83
N ARG A 97 -0.39 9.78 7.17
CA ARG A 97 -0.99 11.10 7.39
C ARG A 97 -0.33 11.83 8.55
N ASP A 98 -0.04 11.15 9.66
CA ASP A 98 0.64 11.75 10.81
C ASP A 98 2.07 12.20 10.44
N LEU A 99 2.80 11.37 9.70
CA LEU A 99 4.13 11.70 9.18
C LEU A 99 4.11 12.95 8.29
N PHE A 100 3.20 13.00 7.32
CA PHE A 100 3.14 14.12 6.39
C PHE A 100 2.55 15.39 7.02
N ALA A 101 1.61 15.27 7.94
CA ALA A 101 1.13 16.39 8.76
C ALA A 101 2.26 16.97 9.61
N TRP A 102 3.08 16.11 10.21
CA TRP A 102 4.28 16.54 10.91
C TRP A 102 5.26 17.27 9.96
N ALA A 103 5.49 16.77 8.75
CA ALA A 103 6.36 17.41 7.75
C ALA A 103 5.86 18.81 7.31
N ARG A 104 4.56 19.09 7.41
CA ARG A 104 4.00 20.44 7.20
C ARG A 104 4.19 21.36 8.40
N SER A 105 4.31 20.81 9.61
CA SER A 105 4.40 21.60 10.84
C SER A 105 5.78 22.20 11.12
N SER A 106 6.79 21.91 10.30
CA SER A 106 8.18 22.41 10.41
C SER A 106 8.82 22.20 11.80
N ARG A 107 8.38 21.18 12.55
CA ARG A 107 8.98 20.85 13.84
C ARG A 107 10.38 20.26 13.63
N ARG A 108 11.31 20.63 14.52
CA ARG A 108 12.70 20.15 14.42
C ARG A 108 12.84 18.73 14.95
N PHE A 109 13.68 17.92 14.29
CA PHE A 109 14.15 16.62 14.77
C PHE A 109 15.34 16.80 15.72
N GLU A 110 15.10 17.33 16.92
CA GLU A 110 16.16 17.51 17.92
C GLU A 110 15.95 16.61 19.14
N GLY A 111 17.06 16.10 19.71
CA GLY A 111 17.06 15.32 20.95
C GLY A 111 16.26 14.02 20.91
N LEU A 112 15.67 13.66 22.06
CA LEU A 112 14.95 12.41 22.28
C LEU A 112 13.67 12.31 21.41
N GLU A 113 12.94 13.42 21.24
CA GLU A 113 11.73 13.47 20.41
C GLU A 113 12.05 13.10 18.95
N GLY A 114 13.17 13.60 18.42
CA GLY A 114 13.64 13.23 17.10
C GLY A 114 14.01 11.76 16.98
N ALA A 115 14.64 11.17 18.00
CA ALA A 115 15.01 9.74 17.98
C ALA A 115 13.79 8.81 18.00
N VAL A 116 12.82 9.10 18.88
CA VAL A 116 11.53 8.38 18.95
C VAL A 116 10.81 8.46 17.61
N ARG A 117 10.74 9.65 17.02
CA ARG A 117 10.09 9.84 15.72
C ARG A 117 10.77 9.04 14.60
N ARG A 118 12.10 8.96 14.56
CA ARG A 118 12.80 8.13 13.56
C ARG A 118 12.47 6.64 13.73
N GLN A 119 12.30 6.16 14.96
CA GLN A 119 11.86 4.80 15.23
C GLN A 119 10.41 4.57 14.76
N ASP A 120 9.50 5.50 15.05
CA ASP A 120 8.10 5.42 14.59
C ASP A 120 8.01 5.39 13.06
N ILE A 121 8.82 6.18 12.37
CA ILE A 121 8.85 6.19 10.90
C ILE A 121 9.39 4.86 10.38
N LYS A 122 10.46 4.33 11.00
CA LYS A 122 10.97 3.00 10.64
C LYS A 122 9.92 1.91 10.83
N ALA A 123 9.18 1.94 11.93
CA ALA A 123 8.13 0.97 12.21
C ALA A 123 7.03 0.99 11.13
N GLY A 124 6.59 2.17 10.67
CA GLY A 124 5.61 2.26 9.58
C GLY A 124 6.15 1.82 8.21
N ILE A 125 7.43 2.07 7.92
CA ILE A 125 8.09 1.54 6.72
C ILE A 125 8.18 0.01 6.77
N ASP A 126 8.54 -0.55 7.93
CA ASP A 126 8.65 -2.00 8.11
C ASP A 126 7.27 -2.67 8.04
N LEU A 127 6.21 -2.02 8.56
CA LEU A 127 4.82 -2.45 8.42
C LEU A 127 4.44 -2.64 6.95
N ILE A 128 4.60 -1.61 6.11
CA ILE A 128 4.17 -1.69 4.69
C ILE A 128 5.05 -2.63 3.86
N ARG A 129 6.32 -2.83 4.26
CA ARG A 129 7.19 -3.86 3.66
C ARG A 129 6.68 -5.26 3.94
N GLN A 130 6.35 -5.56 5.19
CA GLN A 130 5.80 -6.86 5.58
C GLN A 130 4.44 -7.11 4.92
N HIS A 131 3.59 -6.08 4.91
CA HIS A 131 2.30 -6.07 4.23
C HIS A 131 2.44 -6.41 2.74
N SER A 132 3.24 -5.65 2.00
CA SER A 132 3.51 -5.87 0.57
C SER A 132 4.08 -7.26 0.30
N HIS A 133 4.93 -7.77 1.19
CA HIS A 133 5.49 -9.11 1.07
C HIS A 133 4.40 -10.17 1.21
N LEU A 134 3.52 -10.05 2.20
CA LEU A 134 2.42 -10.99 2.43
C LEU A 134 1.48 -11.04 1.22
N GLU A 135 1.13 -9.90 0.66
CA GLU A 135 0.25 -9.85 -0.52
C GLU A 135 0.88 -10.46 -1.75
N VAL A 136 2.09 -10.02 -2.10
CA VAL A 136 2.76 -10.45 -3.33
C VAL A 136 3.17 -11.92 -3.29
N THR A 137 3.54 -12.44 -2.11
CA THR A 137 4.05 -13.82 -1.99
C THR A 137 3.02 -14.85 -1.56
N ASP A 138 1.91 -14.43 -0.95
CA ASP A 138 0.87 -15.35 -0.46
C ASP A 138 -0.50 -15.07 -1.07
N LEU A 139 -1.08 -13.88 -0.84
CA LEU A 139 -2.47 -13.62 -1.23
C LEU A 139 -2.65 -13.57 -2.76
N PHE A 140 -1.83 -12.79 -3.46
CA PHE A 140 -1.92 -12.61 -4.91
C PHE A 140 -1.71 -13.92 -5.69
N PRO A 141 -0.74 -14.79 -5.34
CA PRO A 141 -0.64 -16.13 -5.92
C PRO A 141 -1.90 -16.98 -5.73
N ARG A 142 -2.53 -16.94 -4.54
CA ARG A 142 -3.77 -17.69 -4.28
C ARG A 142 -4.92 -17.17 -5.14
N ILE A 143 -5.06 -15.85 -5.26
CA ILE A 143 -6.09 -15.21 -6.07
C ILE A 143 -5.89 -15.53 -7.54
N SER A 144 -4.69 -15.29 -8.07
CA SER A 144 -4.37 -15.55 -9.49
C SER A 144 -4.42 -17.04 -9.85
N GLY A 145 -4.14 -17.93 -8.90
CA GLY A 145 -4.29 -19.37 -9.04
C GLY A 145 -5.72 -19.89 -8.94
N ASN A 146 -6.71 -19.05 -8.61
CA ASN A 146 -8.11 -19.44 -8.48
C ASN A 146 -8.96 -18.84 -9.63
N PRO A 147 -9.41 -19.65 -10.60
CA PRO A 147 -10.17 -19.16 -11.76
C PRO A 147 -11.45 -18.41 -11.39
N ARG A 148 -12.13 -18.81 -10.30
CA ARG A 148 -13.35 -18.13 -9.85
C ARG A 148 -13.04 -16.74 -9.32
N CYS A 149 -11.94 -16.56 -8.58
CA CYS A 149 -11.50 -15.23 -8.16
C CYS A 149 -11.25 -14.32 -9.36
N CYS A 150 -10.49 -14.79 -10.34
CA CYS A 150 -10.17 -14.02 -11.54
C CYS A 150 -11.44 -13.60 -12.30
N GLN A 151 -12.37 -14.53 -12.53
CA GLN A 151 -13.65 -14.24 -13.19
C GLN A 151 -14.47 -13.19 -12.45
N MET A 152 -14.50 -13.25 -11.11
CA MET A 152 -15.21 -12.27 -10.29
C MET A 152 -14.59 -10.87 -10.40
N ILE A 153 -13.27 -10.78 -10.33
CA ILE A 153 -12.54 -9.51 -10.50
C ILE A 153 -12.81 -8.93 -11.89
N GLU A 154 -12.67 -9.75 -12.94
CA GLU A 154 -12.97 -9.35 -14.32
C GLU A 154 -14.43 -8.87 -14.48
N ALA A 155 -15.39 -9.53 -13.85
CA ALA A 155 -16.80 -9.13 -13.89
C ALA A 155 -17.06 -7.79 -13.19
N VAL A 156 -16.37 -7.50 -12.08
CA VAL A 156 -16.46 -6.18 -11.42
C VAL A 156 -15.85 -5.09 -12.29
N LEU A 157 -14.66 -5.34 -12.86
CA LEU A 157 -13.96 -4.41 -13.74
C LEU A 157 -14.78 -4.10 -15.01
N ALA A 158 -15.40 -5.12 -15.62
CA ALA A 158 -16.22 -4.96 -16.83
C ALA A 158 -17.48 -4.11 -16.60
N ARG A 159 -17.97 -4.00 -15.36
CA ARG A 159 -19.13 -3.16 -14.99
C ARG A 159 -18.76 -1.69 -14.79
N GLY A 160 -17.49 -1.32 -14.94
CA GLY A 160 -17.03 0.06 -14.75
C GLY A 160 -17.17 0.55 -13.30
N VAL A 161 -17.28 -0.36 -12.33
CA VAL A 161 -17.47 -0.04 -10.91
C VAL A 161 -16.22 0.60 -10.29
N THR A 162 -15.13 0.72 -11.04
CA THR A 162 -13.88 1.27 -10.54
C THR A 162 -13.21 2.15 -11.58
N GLY A 163 -12.97 3.42 -11.22
CA GLY A 163 -12.13 4.34 -11.97
C GLY A 163 -10.65 3.95 -11.89
N PHE A 164 -10.26 2.87 -12.57
CA PHE A 164 -8.87 2.52 -12.84
C PHE A 164 -8.26 3.45 -13.87
#